data_AF-A0A3D5C5G2-F1
#
_entry.id   AF-A0A3D5C5G2-F1
#
_cell.length_a   1.000
_cell.length_b   1.000
_cell.length_c   1.000
_cell.angle_alpha   90.00
_cell.angle_beta   90.00
_cell.angle_gamma   90.00
#
_symmetry.space_group_name_H-M   'P 1'
#
loop_
_entity.id
_entity.type
_entity.pdbx_description
1 polymer ?
#
loop_
_entity_poly.entity_id
_entity_poly.type
_entity_poly.pdbx_seq_one_letter_code
_entity_poly.pdbx_strand_id
1 'polypeptide(L)'
;MWVFYILHTMLTKTHIQALRRVPDDQSRLGKALELGGVTQTAMAQDLGLTQTYISDVVRARYQTITVQNAYRFSNYFGCTIEDLFPPSAFKEKDRQ
;
A
#
# COMPACT_ATOMS: atom_id res chain seq x y z
N MET A 1 15.88 -23.88 -15.23
CA MET A 1 14.55 -23.41 -14.81
C MET A 1 14.73 -22.66 -13.51
N TRP A 2 14.62 -21.33 -13.52
CA TRP A 2 14.68 -20.54 -12.28
C TRP A 2 13.26 -20.45 -11.72
N VAL A 3 12.99 -21.21 -10.67
CA VAL A 3 11.78 -21.05 -9.87
C VAL A 3 12.00 -19.78 -9.04
N PHE A 4 11.48 -18.65 -9.52
CA PHE A 4 11.29 -17.50 -8.65
C PHE A 4 10.23 -17.89 -7.62
N TYR A 5 10.67 -18.34 -6.44
CA TYR A 5 9.84 -18.26 -5.25
C TYR A 5 9.55 -16.78 -5.06
N ILE A 6 8.39 -16.32 -5.54
CA ILE A 6 7.79 -15.07 -5.09
C ILE A 6 7.50 -15.33 -3.61
N LEU A 7 8.49 -15.02 -2.77
CA LEU A 7 8.32 -14.89 -1.34
C LEU A 7 7.20 -13.86 -1.21
N HIS A 8 5.98 -14.31 -0.87
CA HIS A 8 4.89 -13.39 -0.57
C HIS A 8 5.44 -12.37 0.42
N THR A 9 5.50 -11.10 0.00
CA THR A 9 6.10 -9.99 0.74
C THR A 9 5.17 -9.56 1.88
N MET A 10 4.86 -10.52 2.76
CA MET A 10 4.05 -10.30 3.93
C MET A 10 4.84 -9.45 4.91
N LEU A 11 4.24 -8.34 5.32
CA LEU A 11 4.79 -7.48 6.35
C LEU A 11 4.74 -8.22 7.69
N THR A 12 5.83 -8.14 8.44
CA THR A 12 5.87 -8.69 9.80
C THR A 12 5.03 -7.82 10.74
N LYS A 13 4.66 -8.35 11.91
CA LYS A 13 3.96 -7.57 12.96
C LYS A 13 4.71 -6.28 13.34
N THR A 14 6.04 -6.31 13.32
CA THR A 14 6.90 -5.14 13.57
C THR A 14 6.76 -4.10 12.46
N HIS A 15 6.69 -4.52 11.19
CA HIS A 15 6.44 -3.62 10.06
C HIS A 15 5.06 -2.97 10.15
N ILE A 16 4.02 -3.73 10.53
CA ILE A 16 2.67 -3.20 10.71
C ILE A 16 2.64 -2.15 11.84
N GLN A 17 3.35 -2.39 12.94
CA GLN A 17 3.48 -1.37 13.99
C GLN A 17 4.22 -0.11 13.51
N ALA A 18 5.24 -0.26 12.66
CA ALA A 18 5.92 0.88 12.06
C ALA A 18 4.98 1.67 11.14
N LEU A 19 4.14 1.00 10.35
CA LEU A 19 3.12 1.65 9.51
C LEU A 19 2.14 2.48 10.32
N ARG A 20 1.69 1.99 11.48
CA ARG A 20 0.77 2.72 12.37
C ARG A 20 1.38 3.96 13.01
N ARG A 21 2.70 4.05 13.06
CA ARG A 21 3.44 5.23 13.56
C ARG A 21 3.69 6.27 12.50
N VAL A 22 3.45 5.94 11.22
CA VAL A 22 3.59 6.89 10.11
C VAL A 22 2.48 7.95 10.26
N PRO A 23 2.85 9.24 10.30
CA PRO A 23 1.87 10.31 10.40
C PRO A 23 0.97 10.36 9.16
N ASP A 24 -0.25 10.85 9.33
CA ASP A 24 -1.32 10.76 8.32
C ASP A 24 -1.09 11.63 7.07
N ASP A 25 -0.10 12.52 7.11
CA ASP A 25 0.40 13.32 6.00
C ASP A 25 1.30 12.53 5.03
N GLN A 26 1.73 11.33 5.42
CA GLN A 26 2.58 10.45 4.63
C GLN A 26 1.83 9.21 4.14
N SER A 27 2.21 8.71 2.96
CA SER A 27 1.61 7.49 2.41
C SER A 27 2.14 6.26 3.13
N ARG A 28 1.27 5.65 3.93
CA ARG A 28 1.54 4.35 4.56
C ARG A 28 1.76 3.25 3.52
N LEU A 29 1.14 3.34 2.35
CA LEU A 29 1.43 2.44 1.22
C LEU A 29 2.87 2.60 0.71
N GLY A 30 3.35 3.85 0.60
CA GLY A 30 4.75 4.12 0.27
C GLY A 30 5.72 3.51 1.28
N LYS A 31 5.39 3.61 2.58
CA LYS A 31 6.19 2.96 3.63
C LYS A 31 6.09 1.43 3.60
N ALA A 32 4.92 0.88 3.25
CA ALA A 32 4.73 -0.57 3.11
C ALA A 32 5.59 -1.15 1.98
N LEU A 33 5.69 -0.43 0.86
CA LEU A 33 6.60 -0.78 -0.24
C LEU A 33 8.07 -0.80 0.22
N GLU A 34 8.50 0.23 0.94
CA GLU A 34 9.86 0.31 1.50
C GLU A 34 10.15 -0.84 2.47
N LEU A 35 9.25 -1.10 3.43
CA LEU A 35 9.39 -2.15 4.43
C LEU A 35 9.32 -3.56 3.83
N GLY A 36 8.52 -3.72 2.77
CA GLY A 36 8.44 -4.97 2.01
C GLY A 36 9.60 -5.16 1.03
N GLY A 37 10.42 -4.14 0.78
CA GLY A 37 11.44 -4.18 -0.27
C GLY A 37 10.86 -4.34 -1.67
N VAL A 38 9.62 -3.89 -1.89
CA VAL A 38 8.89 -4.03 -3.15
C VAL A 38 8.90 -2.70 -3.91
N THR A 39 9.16 -2.75 -5.21
CA THR A 39 9.05 -1.57 -6.07
C THR A 39 7.60 -1.37 -6.54
N GLN A 40 7.21 -0.12 -6.80
CA GLN A 40 5.87 0.17 -7.35
C GLN A 40 5.59 -0.61 -8.64
N THR A 41 6.61 -0.79 -9.48
CA THR A 41 6.51 -1.54 -10.74
C THR A 41 6.25 -3.02 -10.51
N ALA A 42 6.97 -3.64 -9.56
CA ALA A 42 6.76 -5.04 -9.20
C ALA A 42 5.35 -5.26 -8.64
N MET A 43 4.92 -4.38 -7.72
CA MET A 43 3.57 -4.43 -7.17
C MET A 43 2.48 -4.24 -8.24
N ALA A 44 2.70 -3.33 -9.20
CA ALA A 44 1.79 -3.12 -10.32
C ALA A 44 1.66 -4.38 -11.18
N GLN A 45 2.78 -5.05 -11.48
CA GLN A 45 2.80 -6.31 -12.22
C GLN A 45 2.06 -7.43 -11.47
N ASP A 46 2.36 -7.60 -10.17
CA ASP A 46 1.77 -8.66 -9.35
C ASP A 46 0.25 -8.51 -9.19
N LEU A 47 -0.23 -7.26 -9.10
CA LEU A 47 -1.65 -6.96 -8.92
C LEU A 47 -2.42 -6.76 -10.23
N GLY A 48 -1.73 -6.79 -11.37
CA GLY A 48 -2.31 -6.49 -12.68
C GLY A 48 -2.83 -5.05 -12.79
N LEU A 49 -2.18 -4.10 -12.10
CA LEU A 49 -2.52 -2.68 -12.10
C LEU A 49 -1.49 -1.89 -12.90
N THR A 50 -1.82 -0.65 -13.27
CA THR A 50 -0.85 0.22 -13.92
C THR A 50 0.10 0.84 -12.89
N GLN A 51 1.35 1.05 -13.26
CA GLN A 51 2.32 1.75 -12.41
C GLN A 51 1.82 3.17 -12.07
N THR A 52 1.18 3.85 -13.02
CA THR A 52 0.55 5.17 -12.81
C THR A 52 -0.48 5.13 -11.70
N TYR A 53 -1.33 4.10 -11.68
CA TYR A 53 -2.32 3.93 -10.62
C TYR A 53 -1.67 3.75 -9.24
N ILE A 54 -0.65 2.90 -9.14
CA ILE A 54 0.11 2.72 -7.88
C ILE A 54 0.75 4.04 -7.44
N SER A 55 1.35 4.78 -8.37
CA SER A 55 1.96 6.08 -8.07
C SER A 55 0.95 7.10 -7.55
N ASP A 56 -0.25 7.17 -8.14
CA ASP A 56 -1.31 8.05 -7.64
C ASP A 56 -1.76 7.67 -6.23
N VAL A 57 -1.91 6.37 -5.94
CA VAL A 57 -2.28 5.89 -4.61
C VAL A 57 -1.17 6.17 -3.58
N VAL A 58 0.10 5.96 -3.95
CA VAL A 58 1.26 6.31 -3.09
C VAL A 58 1.35 7.81 -2.85
N ARG A 59 0.86 8.65 -3.76
CA ARG A 59 0.81 10.12 -3.57
C ARG A 59 -0.45 10.59 -2.84
N ALA A 60 -1.14 9.67 -2.16
CA ALA A 60 -2.38 9.92 -1.42
C ALA A 60 -3.53 10.49 -2.29
N ARG A 61 -3.51 10.25 -3.60
CA ARG A 61 -4.59 10.63 -4.51
C ARG A 61 -5.65 9.51 -4.54
N TYR A 62 -6.33 9.33 -3.41
CA TYR A 62 -7.27 8.23 -3.20
C TYR A 62 -8.61 8.36 -3.96
N GLN A 63 -8.79 9.38 -4.80
CA GLN A 63 -10.07 9.63 -5.49
C GLN A 63 -10.52 8.49 -6.42
N THR A 64 -9.58 7.68 -6.89
CA THR A 64 -9.81 6.55 -7.81
C THR A 64 -9.60 5.20 -7.14
N ILE A 65 -9.37 5.16 -5.81
CA ILE A 65 -9.19 3.90 -5.11
C ILE A 65 -10.55 3.21 -4.90
N THR A 66 -10.69 2.00 -5.41
CA THR A 66 -11.86 1.16 -5.13
C THR A 66 -11.60 0.31 -3.90
N VAL A 67 -12.67 -0.05 -3.17
CA VAL A 67 -12.58 -0.98 -2.04
C VAL A 67 -11.92 -2.30 -2.48
N GLN A 68 -12.21 -2.78 -3.69
CA GLN A 68 -11.60 -3.99 -4.24
C GLN A 68 -10.07 -3.86 -4.37
N ASN A 69 -9.57 -2.73 -4.86
CA ASN A 69 -8.13 -2.52 -4.97
C ASN A 69 -7.48 -2.32 -3.59
N ALA A 70 -8.17 -1.66 -2.65
CA ALA A 70 -7.72 -1.58 -1.27
C ALA A 70 -7.56 -2.97 -0.62
N TYR A 71 -8.50 -3.88 -0.85
CA TYR A 71 -8.40 -5.29 -0.44
C TYR A 71 -7.22 -6.02 -1.10
N ARG A 72 -6.96 -5.76 -2.38
CA ARG A 72 -5.81 -6.36 -3.07
C ARG A 72 -4.50 -5.89 -2.44
N PHE A 73 -4.39 -4.61 -2.11
CA PHE A 73 -3.21 -4.05 -1.42
C PHE A 73 -3.01 -4.64 -0.04
N SER A 74 -4.08 -4.74 0.77
CA SER A 74 -4.00 -5.32 2.11
C SER A 74 -3.61 -6.80 2.07
N ASN A 75 -4.17 -7.56 1.12
CA ASN A 75 -3.81 -8.97 0.92
C ASN A 75 -2.37 -9.14 0.44
N TYR A 76 -1.89 -8.27 -0.44
CA TYR A 76 -0.52 -8.31 -0.95
C TYR A 76 0.51 -8.20 0.18
N PHE A 77 0.28 -7.26 1.10
CA PHE A 77 1.16 -7.04 2.26
C PHE A 77 0.82 -7.88 3.49
N GLY A 78 -0.28 -8.63 3.47
CA GLY A 78 -0.74 -9.44 4.61
C GLY A 78 -1.17 -8.61 5.83
N CYS A 79 -1.67 -7.39 5.62
CA CYS A 79 -2.12 -6.48 6.68
C CYS A 79 -3.60 -6.12 6.52
N THR A 80 -4.14 -5.29 7.42
CA THR A 80 -5.51 -4.80 7.28
C THR A 80 -5.57 -3.57 6.36
N ILE A 81 -6.75 -3.30 5.79
CA ILE A 81 -6.96 -2.08 4.99
C ILE A 81 -6.71 -0.83 5.83
N GLU A 82 -7.14 -0.82 7.10
CA GLU A 82 -6.98 0.32 8.01
C GLU A 82 -5.51 0.63 8.33
N ASP A 83 -4.63 -0.38 8.29
CA ASP A 83 -3.19 -0.18 8.47
C ASP A 83 -2.57 0.61 7.30
N LEU A 84 -3.06 0.38 6.08
CA LEU A 84 -2.57 1.03 4.85
C LEU A 84 -3.32 2.32 4.51
N PHE A 85 -4.62 2.36 4.76
CA PHE A 85 -5.53 3.44 4.41
C PHE A 85 -6.36 3.81 5.65
N PRO A 86 -5.81 4.60 6.58
CA PRO A 86 -6.56 5.03 7.75
C PRO A 86 -7.72 5.95 7.35
N PRO A 87 -8.84 5.94 8.09
CA PRO A 87 -9.98 6.80 7.81
C PRO A 87 -9.65 8.31 7.92
N SER A 88 -8.60 8.68 8.64
CA SER A 88 -8.09 10.06 8.70
C SER A 88 -7.49 10.55 7.38
N ALA A 89 -6.91 9.64 6.57
CA ALA A 89 -6.32 10.00 5.26
C ALA A 89 -7.36 10.48 4.22
N PHE A 90 -8.65 10.23 4.48
CA PHE A 90 -9.75 10.69 3.63
C PHE A 90 -10.35 12.03 4.11
N LYS A 91 -10.03 12.49 5.33
CA LYS A 91 -10.63 13.69 5.95
C LYS A 91 -9.89 14.99 5.64
N GLU A 92 -8.60 14.93 5.30
CA GLU A 92 -7.77 16.13 5.06
C GLU A 92 -8.28 16.99 3.87
N LYS A 93 -9.15 16.43 3.01
CA LYS A 93 -9.68 17.14 1.83
C LYS A 93 -10.93 17.99 2.08
N ASP A 94 -11.55 17.92 3.26
CA ASP A 94 -12.71 18.77 3.62
C ASP A 94 -12.30 20.11 4.27
N ARG A 95 -10.98 20.39 4.36
CA ARG A 95 -10.44 21.58 5.04
C ARG A 95 -9.63 22.52 4.14
N GLN A 96 -9.74 22.39 2.80
CA GLN A 96 -9.17 23.34 1.82
C GLN A 96 -10.25 23.89 0.90
#